data_AF-A0A5C5T9Y0-F1
#
_entry.id   AF-A0A5C5T9Y0-F1
#
_cell.length_a   1.000
_cell.length_b   1.000
_cell.length_c   1.000
_cell.angle_alpha   90.00
_cell.angle_beta   90.00
_cell.angle_gamma   90.00
#
_symmetry.space_group_name_H-M   'P 1'
#
loop_
_entity.id
_entity.type
_entity.pdbx_description
1 polymer ?
#
loop_
_entity_poly.entity_id
_entity_poly.type
_entity_poly.pdbx_seq_one_letter_code
_entity_poly.pdbx_strand_id
1 'polypeptide(L)'
;MAVDYLVAQSHVDRALSRHLNEPNFLVRLSKAFRMLQEERRRPGASADEDLAAAEHYLFARQSVANNFCNQGQMRALVIGYGSLKFTLQRVGLGKLMQTTDNPTSRASKDSIEWGLMGVRDGELDRLKHLPGSLPAPFNPDFVKTGSSLDDKIKWLAEKGSGYM
;
A
#
# COMPACT_ATOMS: atom_id res chain seq x y z
N MET A 1 4.48 5.72 19.11
CA MET A 1 3.89 5.11 17.91
C MET A 1 4.13 6.06 16.75
N ALA A 2 4.34 5.51 15.57
CA ALA A 2 4.52 6.24 14.33
C ALA A 2 3.17 6.70 13.76
N VAL A 3 2.14 5.88 13.97
CA VAL A 3 0.78 6.11 13.50
C VAL A 3 -0.17 6.25 14.69
N ASP A 4 -1.02 7.27 14.68
CA ASP A 4 -2.17 7.37 15.56
C ASP A 4 -3.35 6.58 14.95
N TYR A 5 -3.81 5.57 15.70
CA TYR A 5 -4.86 4.67 15.24
C TYR A 5 -6.17 5.40 14.92
N LEU A 6 -6.58 6.36 15.76
CA LEU A 6 -7.84 7.08 15.59
C LEU A 6 -7.78 8.01 14.38
N VAL A 7 -6.64 8.67 14.17
CA VAL A 7 -6.43 9.55 13.02
C VAL A 7 -6.45 8.73 11.72
N ALA A 8 -5.67 7.64 11.65
CA ALA A 8 -5.66 6.75 10.49
C ALA A 8 -7.05 6.16 10.19
N GLN A 9 -7.76 5.70 11.22
CA GLN A 9 -9.15 5.22 11.06
C GLN A 9 -10.08 6.31 10.53
N SER A 10 -9.94 7.55 11.02
CA SER A 10 -10.77 8.67 10.55
C SER A 10 -10.55 8.97 9.06
N HIS A 11 -9.33 8.82 8.54
CA HIS A 11 -9.06 8.95 7.11
C HIS A 11 -9.77 7.87 6.30
N VAL A 12 -9.75 6.61 6.78
CA VAL A 12 -10.46 5.48 6.16
C VAL A 12 -11.96 5.73 6.14
N ASP A 13 -12.54 6.06 7.30
CA ASP A 13 -13.99 6.26 7.44
C ASP A 13 -14.47 7.43 6.59
N ARG A 14 -13.72 8.53 6.56
CA ARG A 14 -14.02 9.70 5.71
C ARG A 14 -13.98 9.34 4.23
N ALA A 15 -12.95 8.59 3.78
CA ALA A 15 -12.83 8.19 2.38
C ALA A 15 -13.98 7.26 1.95
N LEU A 16 -14.34 6.28 2.79
CA LEU A 16 -15.50 5.41 2.52
C LEU A 16 -16.82 6.18 2.53
N SER A 17 -16.99 7.10 3.49
CA SER A 17 -18.21 7.90 3.65
C SER A 17 -18.44 8.84 2.47
N ARG A 18 -17.37 9.36 1.85
CA ARG A 18 -17.44 10.22 0.67
C ARG A 18 -18.06 9.52 -0.55
N HIS A 19 -18.04 8.19 -0.55
CA HIS A 19 -18.54 7.36 -1.65
C HIS A 19 -19.74 6.49 -1.25
N LEU A 20 -20.53 6.90 -0.25
CA LEU A 20 -21.73 6.15 0.18
C LEU A 20 -22.79 5.99 -0.91
N ASN A 21 -22.82 6.90 -1.88
CA ASN A 21 -23.71 6.83 -3.04
C ASN A 21 -23.32 5.73 -4.06
N GLU A 22 -22.14 5.10 -3.92
CA GLU A 22 -21.75 3.94 -4.71
C GLU A 22 -22.37 2.67 -4.10
N PRO A 23 -23.38 2.04 -4.75
CA PRO A 23 -24.03 0.85 -4.20
C PRO A 23 -23.12 -0.39 -4.24
N ASN A 24 -22.16 -0.46 -5.17
CA ASN A 24 -21.22 -1.57 -5.22
C ASN A 24 -20.06 -1.35 -4.24
N PHE A 25 -20.06 -2.11 -3.16
CA PHE A 25 -19.06 -1.99 -2.10
C PHE A 25 -17.61 -2.15 -2.58
N LEU A 26 -17.34 -3.05 -3.55
CA LEU A 26 -16.00 -3.27 -4.08
C LEU A 26 -15.50 -2.06 -4.90
N VAL A 27 -16.40 -1.45 -5.67
CA VAL A 27 -16.12 -0.19 -6.38
C VAL A 27 -15.92 0.95 -5.38
N ARG A 28 -16.68 0.99 -4.29
CA ARG A 28 -16.54 1.97 -3.21
C ARG A 28 -15.16 1.89 -2.56
N LEU A 29 -14.66 0.69 -2.27
CA LEU A 29 -13.29 0.49 -1.76
C LEU A 29 -12.24 1.07 -2.71
N SER A 30 -12.36 0.77 -4.01
CA SER A 30 -11.44 1.26 -5.03
C SER A 30 -11.46 2.80 -5.14
N LYS A 31 -12.65 3.41 -5.08
CA LYS A 31 -12.80 4.88 -5.07
C LYS A 31 -12.18 5.52 -3.82
N ALA A 32 -12.45 4.95 -2.64
CA ALA A 32 -11.89 5.43 -1.38
C ALA A 32 -10.35 5.34 -1.35
N PHE A 33 -9.79 4.24 -1.86
CA PHE A 33 -8.33 4.12 -2.03
C PHE A 33 -7.77 5.22 -2.95
N ARG A 34 -8.38 5.42 -4.13
CA ARG A 34 -7.91 6.44 -5.09
C ARG A 34 -7.95 7.84 -4.50
N MET A 35 -8.99 8.16 -3.73
CA MET A 35 -9.09 9.42 -3.01
C MET A 35 -7.91 9.63 -2.05
N LEU A 36 -7.59 8.66 -1.18
CA LEU A 36 -6.44 8.79 -0.28
C LEU A 36 -5.10 8.83 -1.03
N GLN A 37 -4.97 8.07 -2.11
CA GLN A 37 -3.77 8.10 -2.96
C GLN A 37 -3.55 9.49 -3.59
N GLU A 38 -4.61 10.11 -4.09
CA GLU A 38 -4.54 11.47 -4.65
C GLU A 38 -4.18 12.50 -3.58
N GLU A 39 -4.75 12.37 -2.36
CA GLU A 39 -4.38 13.21 -1.23
C GLU A 39 -2.90 13.06 -0.87
N ARG A 40 -2.36 11.85 -0.86
CA ARG A 40 -0.94 11.60 -0.57
C ARG A 40 0.04 12.10 -1.61
N ARG A 41 -0.42 12.31 -2.84
CA ARG A 41 0.40 12.90 -3.92
C ARG A 41 0.53 14.42 -3.79
N ARG A 42 -0.25 15.06 -2.92
CA ARG A 42 -0.14 16.50 -2.67
C ARG A 42 1.18 16.79 -1.94
N PRO A 43 1.87 17.89 -2.29
CA PRO A 43 3.09 18.31 -1.59
C PRO A 43 2.89 18.39 -0.07
N GLY A 44 3.80 17.79 0.69
CA GLY A 44 3.76 17.73 2.16
C GLY A 44 2.92 16.59 2.74
N ALA A 45 1.88 16.12 2.05
CA ALA A 45 0.99 15.05 2.54
C ALA A 45 1.61 13.65 2.45
N SER A 46 2.62 13.47 1.60
CA SER A 46 3.28 12.16 1.42
C SER A 46 4.06 11.70 2.65
N ALA A 47 4.48 12.64 3.51
CA ALA A 47 5.23 12.40 4.73
C ALA A 47 4.35 12.06 5.94
N ASP A 48 3.05 12.35 5.84
CA ASP A 48 2.05 12.04 6.87
C ASP A 48 1.93 10.52 7.06
N GLU A 49 2.28 10.03 8.25
CA GLU A 49 2.31 8.60 8.57
C GLU A 49 0.91 8.03 8.76
N ASP A 50 -0.04 8.81 9.27
CA ASP A 50 -1.42 8.40 9.51
C ASP A 50 -2.18 8.25 8.19
N LEU A 51 -2.03 9.25 7.31
CA LEU A 51 -2.59 9.21 5.96
C LEU A 51 -1.95 8.07 5.14
N ALA A 52 -0.65 7.81 5.30
CA ALA A 52 0.03 6.69 4.65
C ALA A 52 -0.50 5.33 5.11
N ALA A 53 -0.70 5.16 6.42
CA ALA A 53 -1.26 3.94 6.98
C ALA A 53 -2.68 3.68 6.47
N ALA A 54 -3.52 4.73 6.41
CA ALA A 54 -4.87 4.64 5.86
C ALA A 54 -4.87 4.28 4.35
N GLU A 55 -3.98 4.86 3.55
CA GLU A 55 -3.82 4.50 2.14
C GLU A 55 -3.38 3.03 1.98
N HIS A 56 -2.37 2.57 2.74
CA HIS A 56 -1.90 1.19 2.67
C HIS A 56 -2.98 0.18 3.07
N TYR A 57 -3.78 0.50 4.09
CA TYR A 57 -4.93 -0.30 4.49
C TYR A 57 -5.95 -0.43 3.36
N LEU A 58 -6.38 0.69 2.75
CA LEU A 58 -7.35 0.66 1.66
C LEU A 58 -6.79 0.01 0.40
N PHE A 59 -5.51 0.19 0.09
CA PHE A 59 -4.84 -0.51 -1.01
C PHE A 59 -4.88 -2.02 -0.83
N ALA A 60 -4.45 -2.52 0.34
CA ALA A 60 -4.45 -3.95 0.62
C ALA A 60 -5.87 -4.52 0.60
N ARG A 61 -6.81 -3.82 1.26
CA ARG A 61 -8.22 -4.22 1.36
C ARG A 61 -8.88 -4.30 -0.01
N GLN A 62 -8.80 -3.25 -0.82
CA GLN A 62 -9.44 -3.23 -2.14
C GLN A 62 -8.82 -4.26 -3.08
N SER A 63 -7.50 -4.48 -3.02
CA SER A 63 -6.83 -5.43 -3.91
C SER A 63 -7.17 -6.88 -3.64
N VAL A 64 -7.28 -7.27 -2.36
CA VAL A 64 -7.72 -8.62 -1.99
C VAL A 64 -9.22 -8.77 -2.25
N ALA A 65 -10.04 -7.77 -1.87
CA ALA A 65 -11.49 -7.81 -2.06
C ALA A 65 -11.92 -7.93 -3.53
N ASN A 66 -11.21 -7.25 -4.43
CA ASN A 66 -11.47 -7.26 -5.87
C ASN A 66 -10.76 -8.41 -6.61
N ASN A 67 -10.11 -9.36 -5.93
CA ASN A 67 -9.37 -10.44 -6.58
C ASN A 67 -8.25 -9.96 -7.54
N PHE A 68 -7.57 -8.86 -7.23
CA PHE A 68 -6.37 -8.46 -7.99
C PHE A 68 -5.13 -9.27 -7.59
N CYS A 69 -5.11 -9.76 -6.35
CA CYS A 69 -4.13 -10.69 -5.81
C CYS A 69 -4.77 -11.48 -4.66
N ASN A 70 -4.20 -12.64 -4.32
CA ASN A 70 -4.64 -13.37 -3.13
C ASN A 70 -4.04 -12.80 -1.84
N GLN A 71 -4.59 -13.25 -0.71
CA GLN A 71 -4.17 -12.86 0.63
C GLN A 71 -2.67 -13.08 0.87
N GLY A 72 -2.14 -14.26 0.51
CA GLY A 72 -0.74 -14.60 0.73
C GLY A 72 0.22 -13.66 -0.02
N GLN A 73 -0.11 -13.38 -1.27
CA GLN A 73 0.64 -12.46 -2.10
C GLN A 73 0.64 -11.02 -1.55
N MET A 74 -0.51 -10.50 -1.12
CA MET A 74 -0.56 -9.16 -0.53
C MET A 74 0.20 -9.08 0.81
N ARG A 75 0.15 -10.13 1.65
CA ARG A 75 0.97 -10.17 2.89
C ARG A 75 2.45 -10.09 2.59
N ALA A 76 2.91 -10.86 1.61
CA ALA A 76 4.30 -10.84 1.17
C ALA A 76 4.69 -9.45 0.66
N LEU A 77 3.82 -8.78 -0.11
CA LEU A 77 4.04 -7.42 -0.58
C LEU A 77 4.14 -6.40 0.57
N VAL A 78 3.18 -6.41 1.50
CA VAL A 78 3.15 -5.48 2.64
C VAL A 78 4.42 -5.63 3.50
N ILE A 79 4.81 -6.87 3.83
CA ILE A 79 5.98 -7.16 4.65
C ILE A 79 7.27 -6.83 3.90
N GLY A 80 7.38 -7.29 2.65
CA GLY A 80 8.56 -7.09 1.81
C GLY A 80 8.83 -5.62 1.52
N TYR A 81 7.80 -4.88 1.10
CA TYR A 81 7.89 -3.44 0.85
C TYR A 81 8.24 -2.67 2.12
N GLY A 82 7.60 -2.97 3.25
CA GLY A 82 7.89 -2.33 4.54
C GLY A 82 9.35 -2.56 4.99
N SER A 83 9.85 -3.78 4.83
CA SER A 83 11.23 -4.14 5.19
C SER A 83 12.25 -3.46 4.28
N LEU A 84 12.00 -3.44 2.96
CA LEU A 84 12.86 -2.76 2.00
C LEU A 84 12.90 -1.25 2.24
N LYS A 85 11.74 -0.63 2.47
CA LYS A 85 11.62 0.80 2.78
C LYS A 85 12.40 1.15 4.05
N PHE A 86 12.28 0.33 5.11
CA PHE A 86 13.04 0.52 6.35
C PHE A 86 14.54 0.48 6.11
N THR A 87 15.02 -0.54 5.41
CA THR A 87 16.45 -0.70 5.08
C THR A 87 16.97 0.48 4.27
N LEU A 88 16.30 0.85 3.19
CA LEU A 88 16.72 1.95 2.31
C LEU A 88 16.73 3.30 3.03
N GLN A 89 15.72 3.58 3.86
CA GLN A 89 15.72 4.82 4.66
C GLN A 89 16.86 4.83 5.68
N ARG A 90 17.18 3.69 6.31
CA ARG A 90 18.26 3.59 7.29
C ARG A 90 19.65 3.83 6.70
N VAL A 91 19.86 3.47 5.42
CA VAL A 91 21.14 3.70 4.70
C VAL A 91 21.15 5.00 3.88
N GLY A 92 20.16 5.87 4.04
CA GLY A 92 20.08 7.16 3.33
C GLY A 92 19.63 7.07 1.86
N LEU A 93 19.21 5.89 1.40
CA LEU A 93 18.75 5.61 0.03
C LEU A 93 17.22 5.64 -0.13
N GLY A 94 16.49 6.20 0.85
CA GLY A 94 15.03 6.25 0.84
C GLY A 94 14.41 6.97 -0.38
N LYS A 95 15.17 7.84 -1.06
CA LYS A 95 14.76 8.50 -2.31
C LYS A 95 14.48 7.51 -3.45
N LEU A 96 15.09 6.33 -3.43
CA LEU A 96 14.85 5.33 -4.46
C LEU A 96 13.42 4.79 -4.44
N MET A 97 12.77 4.81 -3.28
CA MET A 97 11.38 4.40 -3.10
C MET A 97 10.36 5.47 -3.50
N GLN A 98 10.82 6.67 -3.89
CA GLN A 98 9.93 7.76 -4.30
C GLN A 98 9.33 7.47 -5.69
N THR A 99 8.02 7.57 -5.77
CA THR A 99 7.23 7.49 -7.01
C THR A 99 6.81 8.88 -7.53
N THR A 100 7.12 9.93 -6.77
CA THR A 100 6.90 11.35 -7.07
C THR A 100 8.05 12.16 -6.46
N ASP A 101 8.17 13.45 -6.73
CA ASP A 101 9.18 14.31 -6.07
C ASP A 101 8.96 14.50 -4.56
N ASN A 102 7.81 14.04 -4.04
CA ASN A 102 7.52 14.13 -2.63
C ASN A 102 8.29 13.08 -1.81
N PRO A 103 8.69 13.39 -0.56
CA PRO A 103 9.36 12.44 0.31
C PRO A 103 8.48 11.22 0.60
N THR A 104 9.10 10.04 0.76
CA THR A 104 8.37 8.89 1.29
C THR A 104 8.14 9.10 2.78
N SER A 105 6.94 8.75 3.29
CA SER A 105 6.70 8.68 4.73
C SER A 105 7.73 7.78 5.42
N ARG A 106 7.94 7.93 6.72
CA ARG A 106 8.85 7.04 7.46
C ARG A 106 8.38 5.58 7.36
N ALA A 107 9.32 4.65 7.36
CA ALA A 107 9.02 3.24 7.56
C ALA A 107 8.64 3.01 9.02
N SER A 108 7.52 2.34 9.26
CA SER A 108 7.06 2.00 10.61
C SER A 108 6.42 0.61 10.64
N LYS A 109 6.52 -0.05 11.80
CA LYS A 109 5.82 -1.32 12.05
C LYS A 109 4.30 -1.11 12.01
N ASP A 110 3.84 -0.01 12.59
CA ASP A 110 2.43 0.39 12.60
C ASP A 110 1.86 0.45 11.16
N SER A 111 2.61 1.00 10.21
CA SER A 111 2.18 1.01 8.79
C SER A 111 2.11 -0.39 8.17
N ILE A 112 2.94 -1.34 8.59
CA ILE A 112 2.88 -2.74 8.14
C ILE A 112 1.62 -3.39 8.73
N GLU A 113 1.34 -3.15 10.01
CA GLU A 113 0.16 -3.66 10.70
C GLU A 113 -1.13 -3.17 10.02
N TRP A 114 -1.24 -1.88 9.68
CA TRP A 114 -2.38 -1.36 8.91
C TRP A 114 -2.54 -2.04 7.55
N GLY A 115 -1.45 -2.28 6.82
CA GLY A 115 -1.49 -3.05 5.57
C GLY A 115 -2.01 -4.49 5.79
N LEU A 116 -1.55 -5.16 6.84
CA LEU A 116 -1.98 -6.51 7.20
C LEU A 116 -3.44 -6.58 7.68
N MET A 117 -3.93 -5.54 8.38
CA MET A 117 -5.35 -5.41 8.68
C MET A 117 -6.16 -5.30 7.39
N GLY A 118 -5.71 -4.47 6.44
CA GLY A 118 -6.35 -4.32 5.13
C GLY A 118 -6.43 -5.63 4.37
N VAL A 119 -5.36 -6.43 4.38
CA VAL A 119 -5.35 -7.79 3.82
C VAL A 119 -6.48 -8.66 4.40
N ARG A 120 -6.56 -8.72 5.74
CA ARG A 120 -7.54 -9.56 6.44
C ARG A 120 -8.95 -9.12 6.11
N ASP A 121 -9.22 -7.83 6.20
CA ASP A 121 -10.54 -7.27 5.97
C ASP A 121 -10.94 -7.40 4.49
N GLY A 122 -9.98 -7.29 3.56
CA GLY A 122 -10.21 -7.50 2.14
C GLY A 122 -10.62 -8.93 1.80
N GLU A 123 -10.05 -9.93 2.49
CA GLU A 123 -10.46 -11.33 2.31
C GLU A 123 -11.88 -11.56 2.83
N LEU A 124 -12.24 -10.97 3.97
CA LEU A 124 -13.61 -11.02 4.50
C LEU A 124 -14.61 -10.38 3.53
N ASP A 125 -14.25 -9.23 2.95
CA ASP A 125 -15.08 -8.54 1.96
C ASP A 125 -15.20 -9.35 0.66
N ARG A 126 -14.12 -10.00 0.20
CA ARG A 126 -14.16 -10.90 -0.96
C ARG A 126 -15.15 -12.03 -0.75
N LEU A 127 -15.08 -12.72 0.38
CA LEU A 127 -15.97 -13.83 0.72
C LEU A 127 -17.44 -13.38 0.77
N LYS A 128 -17.68 -12.17 1.28
CA LYS A 128 -19.02 -11.58 1.40
C LYS A 128 -19.59 -11.10 0.06
N HIS A 129 -18.80 -10.42 -0.75
CA HIS A 129 -19.27 -9.71 -1.94
C HIS A 129 -19.02 -10.46 -3.27
N LEU A 130 -18.15 -11.46 -3.26
CA LEU A 130 -17.88 -12.38 -4.38
C LEU A 130 -17.98 -13.85 -3.90
N PRO A 131 -19.15 -14.29 -3.39
CA PRO A 131 -19.31 -15.64 -2.86
C PRO A 131 -19.01 -16.68 -3.95
N GLY A 132 -18.25 -17.72 -3.58
CA GLY A 132 -17.83 -18.78 -4.50
C GLY A 132 -16.68 -18.42 -5.44
N SER A 133 -16.21 -17.16 -5.44
CA SER A 133 -14.98 -16.82 -6.15
C SER A 133 -13.78 -17.54 -5.53
N LEU A 134 -12.87 -18.02 -6.37
CA LEU A 134 -11.55 -18.47 -5.93
C LEU A 134 -10.64 -17.25 -5.72
N PRO A 135 -9.69 -17.30 -4.77
CA PRO A 135 -8.65 -16.29 -4.66
C PRO A 135 -7.90 -16.16 -5.99
N ALA A 136 -7.49 -14.94 -6.32
CA ALA A 136 -6.68 -14.71 -7.52
C ALA A 136 -5.41 -15.59 -7.52
N PRO A 137 -5.01 -16.16 -8.67
CA PRO A 137 -3.72 -16.81 -8.78
C PRO A 137 -2.60 -15.79 -8.51
N PHE A 138 -1.37 -16.29 -8.29
CA PHE A 138 -0.23 -15.41 -8.12
C PHE A 138 -0.06 -14.50 -9.34
N ASN A 139 -0.05 -13.18 -9.11
CA ASN A 139 0.06 -12.17 -10.16
C ASN A 139 1.43 -11.46 -10.08
N PRO A 140 2.44 -11.85 -10.89
CA PRO A 140 3.78 -11.27 -10.79
C PRO A 140 3.82 -9.75 -11.01
N ASP A 141 2.90 -9.21 -11.81
CA ASP A 141 2.82 -7.76 -12.08
C ASP A 141 2.38 -6.96 -10.85
N PHE A 142 1.76 -7.61 -9.88
CA PHE A 142 1.35 -7.00 -8.62
C PHE A 142 2.52 -6.83 -7.62
N VAL A 143 3.62 -7.56 -7.84
CA VAL A 143 4.84 -7.53 -7.00
C VAL A 143 5.95 -6.68 -7.63
N LYS A 144 5.89 -6.45 -8.95
CA LYS A 144 6.68 -5.41 -9.61
C LYS A 144 6.26 -4.08 -9.04
N THR A 145 6.96 -3.60 -8.02
CA THR A 145 6.76 -2.29 -7.42
C THR A 145 7.04 -1.23 -8.49
N GLY A 146 5.99 -0.90 -9.25
CA GLY A 146 5.96 -0.11 -10.48
C GLY A 146 7.31 0.23 -11.06
N SER A 147 7.81 -0.62 -11.97
CA SER A 147 9.01 -0.50 -12.86
C SER A 147 10.25 0.21 -12.30
N SER A 148 10.11 1.43 -11.80
CA SER A 148 11.14 2.25 -11.18
C SER A 148 11.92 1.58 -10.04
N LEU A 149 11.34 0.73 -9.18
CA LEU A 149 12.12 0.20 -8.06
C LEU A 149 13.01 -0.97 -8.47
N ASP A 150 12.49 -1.88 -9.30
CA ASP A 150 13.29 -2.98 -9.88
C ASP A 150 14.40 -2.41 -10.78
N ASP A 151 14.08 -1.37 -11.58
CA ASP A 151 15.05 -0.65 -12.41
C ASP A 151 16.10 0.10 -11.55
N LYS A 152 15.71 0.70 -10.43
CA LYS A 152 16.63 1.38 -9.49
C LYS A 152 17.49 0.39 -8.70
N ILE A 153 16.95 -0.77 -8.30
CA ILE A 153 17.71 -1.85 -7.64
C ILE A 153 18.71 -2.44 -8.63
N LYS A 154 18.31 -2.67 -9.88
CA LYS A 154 19.19 -3.11 -10.96
C LYS A 154 20.29 -2.07 -11.20
N TRP A 155 19.95 -0.79 -11.33
CA TRP A 155 20.91 0.30 -11.47
C TRP A 155 21.90 0.38 -10.29
N LEU A 156 21.42 0.19 -9.05
CA LEU A 156 22.27 0.13 -7.87
C LEU A 156 23.21 -1.08 -7.88
N ALA A 157 22.72 -2.26 -8.28
CA ALA A 157 23.53 -3.46 -8.38
C ALA A 157 24.64 -3.31 -9.44
N GLU A 158 24.31 -2.67 -10.57
CA GLU A 158 25.25 -2.34 -11.64
C GLU A 158 26.29 -1.30 -11.20
N LYS A 159 25.89 -0.28 -10.42
CA LYS A 159 26.81 0.74 -9.87
C LYS A 159 27.65 0.26 -8.69
N GLY A 160 27.13 -0.64 -7.86
CA GLY A 160 27.82 -1.22 -6.71
C GLY A 160 28.93 -2.21 -7.09
N SER A 161 28.84 -2.81 -8.28
CA SER A 161 29.88 -3.69 -8.83
C SER A 161 31.08 -2.93 -9.44
N GLY A 162 31.04 -1.59 -9.47
CA GLY A 162 32.10 -0.73 -10.03
C GLY A 162 33.11 -0.19 -9.01
N TYR A 163 32.99 -0.59 -7.74
CA TYR A 163 33.97 -0.30 -6.67
C TYR A 163 34.41 -1.61 -6.00
N MET A 164 35.04 -2.48 -6.78
CA MET A 164 36.02 -3.46 -6.30
C MET A 164 37.24 -3.37 -7.21
#